data_AF-A0A4Q4MJX8-F1
#
_entry.id   AF-A0A4Q4MJX8-F1
#
_cell.length_a   1.000
_cell.length_b   1.000
_cell.length_c   1.000
_cell.angle_alpha   90.00
_cell.angle_beta   90.00
_cell.angle_gamma   90.00
#
_symmetry.space_group_name_H-M   'P 1'
#
loop_
_entity.id
_entity.type
_entity.pdbx_description
1 polymer ?
#
loop_
_entity_poly.entity_id
_entity_poly.type
_entity_poly.pdbx_seq_one_letter_code
_entity_poly.pdbx_strand_id
1 'polypeptide(L)'
;MPTTKSPATNPNITPDPSQNGSTVRKAFLLEAFANLFTIPLITNTSWTLSLLLNNPSRDINPTSILFARLFGGLVVGGLTSALLAGATNTRNGIESRRPTYMLLGLGEAVLIPMIVLDLIEGGGPNAALSKGVAAASVACLVPPLSWRLYVLFVRPDLLGKYTEEGKTNGSARSSGGYGAINTRED
;
A
#
# COMPACT_ATOMS: atom_id res chain seq x y z
N MET A 1 0.79 -19.60 29.31
CA MET A 1 -0.27 -18.58 29.42
C MET A 1 -0.06 -17.57 28.31
N PRO A 2 -1.03 -17.34 27.41
CA PRO A 2 -0.89 -16.31 26.39
C PRO A 2 -1.04 -14.95 27.05
N THR A 3 0.01 -14.13 27.01
CA THR A 3 -0.03 -12.73 27.47
C THR A 3 -0.81 -11.91 26.45
N THR A 4 -2.11 -11.78 26.64
CA THR A 4 -2.91 -10.75 25.95
C THR A 4 -2.32 -9.39 26.32
N LYS A 5 -1.63 -8.75 25.39
CA LYS A 5 -1.11 -7.39 25.59
C LYS A 5 -2.31 -6.45 25.72
N SER A 6 -2.49 -5.86 26.90
CA SER A 6 -3.60 -4.93 27.16
C SER A 6 -3.45 -3.70 26.26
N PRO A 7 -4.50 -3.31 25.50
CA PRO A 7 -4.48 -2.12 24.65
C PRO A 7 -4.31 -0.81 25.45
N ALA A 8 -4.45 -0.87 26.78
CA ALA A 8 -4.28 0.27 27.68
C ALA A 8 -2.82 0.58 28.04
N THR A 9 -1.85 -0.23 27.63
CA THR A 9 -0.43 0.00 27.90
C THR A 9 0.32 0.13 26.58
N ASN A 10 0.68 1.36 26.20
CA ASN A 10 1.71 1.62 25.20
C ASN A 10 3.06 1.68 25.95
N PRO A 11 3.76 0.55 26.16
CA PRO A 11 5.12 0.60 26.69
C PRO A 11 5.96 1.51 25.77
N ASN A 12 6.88 2.26 26.36
CA ASN A 12 7.80 3.06 25.57
C ASN A 12 8.60 2.10 24.67
N ILE A 13 8.69 2.40 23.38
CA ILE A 13 9.43 1.59 22.43
C ILE A 13 10.65 2.35 21.96
N THR A 14 11.77 1.65 21.87
CA THR A 14 12.99 2.18 21.26
C THR A 14 13.19 1.45 19.94
N PRO A 15 13.15 2.16 18.78
CA PRO A 15 13.43 1.55 17.49
C PRO A 15 14.81 0.93 17.47
N ASP A 16 14.94 -0.27 16.91
CA ASP A 16 16.23 -0.93 16.78
C ASP A 16 17.14 -0.08 15.85
N PRO A 17 18.29 0.43 16.31
CA PRO A 17 19.17 1.26 15.49
C PRO A 17 19.72 0.51 14.27
N SER A 18 19.82 -0.82 14.34
CA SER A 18 20.28 -1.67 13.23
C SER A 18 19.18 -2.00 12.21
N GLN A 19 17.91 -1.96 12.64
CA GLN A 19 16.72 -2.26 11.83
C GLN A 19 15.64 -1.19 12.02
N ASN A 20 16.01 0.08 11.82
CA ASN A 20 15.12 1.22 12.04
C ASN A 20 14.03 1.39 10.96
N GLY A 21 14.07 0.58 9.90
CA GLY A 21 13.14 0.62 8.78
C GLY A 21 13.21 1.91 7.94
N SER A 22 14.30 2.67 8.00
CA SER A 22 14.45 3.95 7.30
C SER A 22 14.22 3.85 5.79
N THR A 23 14.65 2.76 5.16
CA THR A 23 14.43 2.51 3.72
C THR A 23 12.94 2.38 3.39
N VAL A 24 12.18 1.58 4.16
CA VAL A 24 10.73 1.42 3.97
C VAL A 24 10.00 2.73 4.26
N ARG A 25 10.43 3.50 5.26
CA ARG A 25 9.84 4.80 5.55
C ARG A 25 10.02 5.79 4.40
N LYS A 26 11.22 5.84 3.80
CA LYS A 26 11.47 6.68 2.62
C LYS A 26 10.63 6.21 1.43
N ALA A 27 10.53 4.91 1.21
CA ALA A 27 9.66 4.35 0.16
C ALA A 27 8.20 4.72 0.38
N PHE A 28 7.68 4.60 1.62
CA PHE A 28 6.33 5.03 1.97
C PHE A 28 6.07 6.52 1.75
N LEU A 29 7.00 7.39 2.10
CA LEU A 29 6.87 8.82 1.84
C LEU A 29 6.88 9.12 0.34
N LEU A 30 7.73 8.42 -0.43
CA LEU A 30 7.78 8.57 -1.88
C LEU A 30 6.49 8.07 -2.54
N GLU A 31 5.99 6.91 -2.15
CA GLU A 31 4.71 6.35 -2.64
C GLU A 31 3.53 7.25 -2.25
N ALA A 32 3.52 7.77 -1.02
CA ALA A 32 2.50 8.71 -0.56
C ALA A 32 2.51 10.00 -1.40
N PHE A 33 3.69 10.53 -1.70
CA PHE A 33 3.84 11.68 -2.58
C PHE A 33 3.38 11.37 -4.00
N ALA A 34 3.73 10.20 -4.55
CA ALA A 34 3.30 9.75 -5.86
C ALA A 34 1.76 9.67 -5.96
N ASN A 35 1.10 9.17 -4.91
CA ASN A 35 -0.36 9.13 -4.84
C ASN A 35 -1.00 10.52 -4.88
N LEU A 36 -0.33 11.60 -4.47
CA LEU A 36 -0.90 12.96 -4.57
C LEU A 36 -1.07 13.42 -6.02
N PHE A 37 -0.33 12.83 -6.98
CA PHE A 37 -0.56 13.10 -8.40
C PHE A 37 -1.91 12.58 -8.89
N THR A 38 -2.66 11.80 -8.10
CA THR A 38 -4.03 11.40 -8.42
C THR A 38 -5.09 12.41 -7.95
N ILE A 39 -4.71 13.51 -7.28
CA ILE A 39 -5.65 14.56 -6.87
C ILE A 39 -6.48 15.13 -8.05
N PRO A 40 -5.92 15.38 -9.24
CA PRO A 40 -6.69 15.83 -10.40
C PRO A 40 -7.83 14.86 -10.79
N LEU A 41 -7.68 13.56 -10.52
CA LEU A 41 -8.74 12.58 -10.76
C LEU A 41 -10.00 12.86 -9.92
N ILE A 42 -9.85 13.54 -8.78
CA ILE A 42 -10.95 13.95 -7.89
C ILE A 42 -11.45 15.35 -8.27
N THR A 43 -10.55 16.31 -8.43
CA THR A 43 -10.89 17.74 -8.57
C THR A 43 -11.20 18.15 -10.00
N ASN A 44 -10.53 17.55 -10.98
CA ASN A 44 -10.65 17.84 -12.41
C ASN A 44 -10.92 16.56 -13.22
N THR A 45 -11.82 15.71 -12.71
CA THR A 45 -12.03 14.33 -13.18
C THR A 45 -12.21 14.20 -14.70
N SER A 46 -13.12 14.98 -15.31
CA SER A 46 -13.40 14.86 -16.75
C SER A 46 -12.18 15.20 -17.60
N TRP A 47 -11.41 16.22 -17.20
CA TRP A 47 -10.19 16.59 -17.90
C TRP A 47 -9.13 15.49 -17.73
N THR A 48 -8.91 14.99 -16.52
CA THR A 48 -7.96 13.89 -16.28
C THR A 48 -8.34 12.62 -17.03
N LEU A 49 -9.63 12.24 -17.05
CA LEU A 49 -10.11 11.08 -17.81
C LEU A 49 -9.90 11.28 -19.32
N SER A 50 -10.02 12.51 -19.83
CA SER A 50 -9.78 12.78 -21.25
C SER A 50 -8.34 12.53 -21.70
N LEU A 51 -7.38 12.57 -20.77
CA LEU A 51 -5.98 12.25 -21.03
C LEU A 51 -5.66 10.76 -20.92
N LEU A 52 -6.47 10.02 -20.15
CA LEU A 52 -6.24 8.61 -19.84
C LEU A 52 -6.97 7.68 -20.82
N LEU A 53 -8.23 7.99 -21.10
CA LEU A 53 -9.14 7.13 -21.85
C LEU A 53 -8.82 7.15 -23.34
N ASN A 54 -8.98 5.99 -23.98
CA ASN A 54 -8.81 5.84 -25.42
C ASN A 54 -9.90 6.58 -26.21
N ASN A 55 -11.15 6.55 -25.72
CA ASN A 55 -12.31 7.20 -26.37
C ASN A 55 -13.08 8.13 -25.41
N PRO A 56 -12.53 9.30 -25.03
CA PRO A 56 -13.13 10.20 -24.03
C PRO A 56 -14.58 10.59 -24.30
N SER A 57 -14.95 10.85 -25.55
CA SER A 57 -16.30 11.27 -25.94
C SER A 57 -17.37 10.21 -25.70
N ARG A 58 -16.98 8.93 -25.69
CA ARG A 58 -17.88 7.79 -25.44
C ARG A 58 -17.87 7.40 -23.96
N ASP A 59 -16.70 7.39 -23.35
CA ASP A 59 -16.46 6.73 -22.07
C ASP A 59 -16.59 7.67 -20.86
N ILE A 60 -16.52 9.00 -21.06
CA ILE A 60 -16.78 9.99 -20.01
C ILE A 60 -18.30 10.15 -19.85
N ASN A 61 -18.82 9.63 -18.74
CA ASN A 61 -20.21 9.70 -18.35
C ASN A 61 -20.31 9.85 -16.82
N PRO A 62 -21.49 10.10 -16.24
CA PRO A 62 -21.63 10.29 -14.80
C PRO A 62 -21.09 9.13 -13.96
N THR A 63 -21.21 7.89 -14.47
CA THR A 63 -20.74 6.68 -13.78
C THR A 63 -19.21 6.60 -13.78
N SER A 64 -18.55 6.82 -14.92
CA SER A 64 -17.08 6.82 -14.97
C SER A 64 -16.47 7.96 -14.15
N ILE A 65 -17.11 9.13 -14.11
CA ILE A 65 -16.71 10.24 -13.22
C ILE A 65 -16.83 9.84 -11.75
N LEU A 66 -17.94 9.20 -11.35
CA LEU A 66 -18.14 8.74 -9.98
C LEU A 66 -17.06 7.73 -9.58
N PHE A 67 -16.83 6.70 -10.41
CA PHE A 67 -15.80 5.69 -10.13
C PHE A 67 -14.40 6.27 -10.08
N ALA A 68 -14.05 7.19 -10.99
CA ALA A 68 -12.75 7.87 -10.98
C ALA A 68 -12.55 8.69 -9.69
N ARG A 69 -13.59 9.40 -9.22
CA ARG A 69 -13.54 10.13 -7.95
C ARG A 69 -13.43 9.23 -6.74
N LEU A 70 -14.18 8.13 -6.71
CA LEU A 70 -14.11 7.14 -5.63
C LEU A 70 -12.73 6.49 -5.59
N PHE A 71 -12.18 6.10 -6.74
CA PHE A 71 -10.85 5.55 -6.84
C PHE A 71 -9.78 6.56 -6.38
N GLY A 72 -9.82 7.78 -6.91
CA GLY A 72 -8.91 8.85 -6.50
C GLY A 72 -9.02 9.15 -5.00
N GLY A 73 -10.23 9.19 -4.45
CA GLY A 73 -10.49 9.38 -3.03
C GLY A 73 -9.97 8.23 -2.17
N LEU A 74 -10.08 6.98 -2.62
CA LEU A 74 -9.51 5.81 -1.94
C LEU A 74 -7.98 5.86 -1.93
N VAL A 75 -7.37 6.24 -3.07
CA VAL A 75 -5.91 6.37 -3.16
C VAL A 75 -5.40 7.49 -2.25
N VAL A 76 -5.94 8.70 -2.37
CA VAL A 76 -5.49 9.88 -1.61
C VAL A 76 -5.89 9.81 -0.13
N GLY A 77 -7.13 9.41 0.16
CA GLY A 77 -7.67 9.37 1.52
C GLY A 77 -7.30 8.11 2.28
N GLY A 78 -7.35 6.94 1.63
CA GLY A 78 -7.10 5.64 2.25
C GLY A 78 -5.63 5.24 2.19
N LEU A 79 -5.12 5.00 0.98
CA LEU A 79 -3.78 4.41 0.80
C LEU A 79 -2.66 5.36 1.23
N THR A 80 -2.73 6.64 0.84
CA THR A 80 -1.73 7.64 1.25
C THR A 80 -1.69 7.82 2.77
N SER A 81 -2.86 7.82 3.44
CA SER A 81 -2.92 7.91 4.90
C SER A 81 -2.30 6.69 5.57
N ALA A 82 -2.54 5.48 5.04
CA ALA A 82 -1.94 4.24 5.54
C ALA A 82 -0.41 4.22 5.37
N LEU A 83 0.09 4.71 4.22
CA LEU A 83 1.52 4.88 3.96
C LEU A 83 2.16 5.88 4.93
N LEU A 84 1.50 7.02 5.17
CA LEU A 84 2.00 8.04 6.09
C LEU A 84 2.01 7.54 7.54
N ALA A 85 0.97 6.82 7.96
CA ALA A 85 0.92 6.18 9.28
C ALA A 85 2.05 5.17 9.46
N GLY A 86 2.28 4.32 8.46
CA GLY A 86 3.36 3.33 8.46
C GLY A 86 4.77 3.94 8.39
N ALA A 87 4.90 5.17 7.89
CA ALA A 87 6.16 5.90 7.84
C ALA A 87 6.61 6.43 9.21
N THR A 88 5.72 6.41 10.21
CA THR A 88 6.06 6.80 11.57
C THR A 88 6.90 5.72 12.27
N ASN A 89 7.70 6.12 13.26
CA ASN A 89 8.47 5.22 14.13
C ASN A 89 7.71 4.85 15.40
N THR A 90 6.39 5.01 15.38
CA THR A 90 5.54 4.54 16.48
C THR A 90 5.34 3.03 16.37
N ARG A 91 4.94 2.38 17.47
CA ARG A 91 4.64 0.94 17.48
C ARG A 91 3.63 0.56 16.41
N ASN A 92 2.52 1.30 16.36
CA ASN A 92 1.47 1.12 15.36
C ASN A 92 1.99 1.38 13.94
N GLY A 93 2.90 2.36 13.76
CA GLY A 93 3.57 2.60 12.48
C GLY A 93 4.41 1.41 12.02
N ILE A 94 5.21 0.83 12.91
CA ILE A 94 6.05 -0.33 12.56
C ILE A 94 5.19 -1.57 12.27
N GLU A 95 4.21 -1.85 13.12
CA GLU A 95 3.31 -3.01 12.94
C GLU A 95 2.42 -2.88 11.70
N SER A 96 2.03 -1.66 11.31
CA SER A 96 1.20 -1.41 10.13
C SER A 96 1.94 -1.51 8.80
N ARG A 97 3.28 -1.47 8.77
CA ARG A 97 4.05 -1.55 7.50
C ARG A 97 3.74 -2.79 6.68
N ARG A 98 3.71 -3.95 7.33
CA ARG A 98 3.44 -5.24 6.67
C ARG A 98 2.02 -5.33 6.08
N PRO A 99 0.94 -5.10 6.84
CA PRO A 99 -0.41 -5.14 6.29
C PRO A 99 -0.62 -4.05 5.22
N THR A 100 -0.03 -2.86 5.38
CA THR A 100 -0.06 -1.81 4.34
C THR A 100 0.56 -2.31 3.03
N TYR A 101 1.77 -2.90 3.07
CA TYR A 101 2.39 -3.46 1.86
C TYR A 101 1.61 -4.64 1.25
N MET A 102 0.98 -5.50 2.06
CA MET A 102 0.12 -6.55 1.55
C MET A 102 -1.13 -5.98 0.85
N LEU A 103 -1.80 -5.01 1.45
CA LEU A 103 -3.00 -4.38 0.90
C LEU A 103 -2.70 -3.69 -0.43
N LEU A 104 -1.65 -2.85 -0.47
CA LEU A 104 -1.25 -2.15 -1.70
C LEU A 104 -0.76 -3.14 -2.76
N GLY A 105 0.05 -4.12 -2.37
CA GLY A 105 0.56 -5.14 -3.28
C GLY A 105 -0.55 -5.99 -3.91
N LEU A 106 -1.59 -6.34 -3.14
CA LEU A 106 -2.76 -7.04 -3.67
C LEU A 106 -3.53 -6.18 -4.67
N GLY A 107 -3.73 -4.89 -4.37
CA GLY A 107 -4.39 -3.95 -5.27
C GLY A 107 -3.66 -3.86 -6.61
N GLU A 108 -2.34 -3.70 -6.58
CA GLU A 108 -1.52 -3.65 -7.80
C GLU A 108 -1.45 -4.99 -8.54
N ALA A 109 -1.40 -6.11 -7.84
CA ALA A 109 -1.40 -7.44 -8.43
C ALA A 109 -2.69 -7.74 -9.21
N VAL A 110 -3.82 -7.10 -8.85
CA VAL A 110 -5.08 -7.17 -9.60
C VAL A 110 -5.12 -6.11 -10.70
N LEU A 111 -4.64 -4.89 -10.43
CA LEU A 111 -4.68 -3.77 -11.36
C LEU A 111 -3.76 -3.98 -12.59
N ILE A 112 -2.54 -4.48 -12.38
CA ILE A 112 -1.55 -4.62 -13.45
C ILE A 112 -2.05 -5.58 -14.55
N PRO A 113 -2.55 -6.80 -14.25
CA PRO A 113 -3.14 -7.66 -15.28
C PRO A 113 -4.28 -6.99 -16.06
N MET A 114 -5.14 -6.22 -15.39
CA MET A 114 -6.24 -5.50 -16.04
C MET A 114 -5.71 -4.48 -17.06
N ILE A 115 -4.67 -3.71 -16.72
CA ILE A 115 -4.06 -2.74 -17.63
C ILE A 115 -3.26 -3.45 -18.75
N VAL A 116 -2.66 -4.60 -18.46
CA VAL A 116 -1.96 -5.40 -19.47
C VAL A 116 -2.94 -5.93 -20.53
N LEU A 117 -4.18 -6.28 -20.15
CA LEU A 117 -5.21 -6.64 -21.12
C LEU A 117 -5.53 -5.48 -22.07
N ASP A 118 -5.73 -4.26 -21.54
CA ASP A 118 -5.89 -3.05 -22.37
C ASP A 118 -4.67 -2.81 -23.30
N LEU A 119 -3.46 -3.10 -22.82
CA LEU A 119 -2.23 -2.98 -23.59
C LEU A 119 -2.16 -4.01 -24.74
N ILE A 120 -2.60 -5.25 -24.50
CA ILE A 120 -2.67 -6.32 -25.50
C ILE A 120 -3.71 -5.97 -26.58
N GLU A 121 -4.84 -5.39 -26.19
CA GLU A 121 -5.85 -4.87 -27.12
C GLU A 121 -5.34 -3.67 -27.95
N GLY A 122 -4.22 -3.07 -27.56
CA GLY A 122 -3.44 -2.16 -28.40
C GLY A 122 -4.13 -0.83 -28.70
N GLY A 123 -5.09 -0.39 -27.87
CA GLY A 123 -5.92 0.78 -28.15
C GLY A 123 -7.05 0.51 -29.14
N GLY A 124 -7.43 -0.75 -29.32
CA GLY A 124 -8.61 -1.14 -30.10
C GLY A 124 -9.92 -0.59 -29.53
N PRO A 125 -11.06 -0.82 -30.21
CA PRO A 125 -12.36 -0.25 -29.83
C PRO A 125 -12.90 -0.72 -28.48
N ASN A 126 -12.30 -1.77 -27.89
CA ASN A 126 -12.65 -2.31 -26.57
C ASN A 126 -11.67 -1.86 -25.46
N ALA A 127 -10.51 -1.30 -25.82
CA ALA A 127 -9.50 -0.91 -24.85
C ALA A 127 -9.92 0.39 -24.15
N ALA A 128 -9.93 0.36 -22.82
CA ALA A 128 -10.31 1.53 -22.02
C ALA A 128 -9.23 2.61 -22.06
N LEU A 129 -7.96 2.20 -22.01
CA LEU A 129 -6.78 3.09 -22.01
C LEU A 129 -6.12 3.14 -23.38
N SER A 130 -5.53 4.29 -23.70
CA SER A 130 -4.63 4.37 -24.86
C SER A 130 -3.39 3.50 -24.63
N LYS A 131 -2.81 2.95 -25.70
CA LYS A 131 -1.63 2.07 -25.61
C LYS A 131 -0.47 2.70 -24.84
N GLY A 132 -0.24 4.00 -25.05
CA GLY A 132 0.82 4.75 -24.38
C GLY A 132 0.55 4.90 -22.88
N VAL A 133 -0.68 5.21 -22.50
CA VAL A 133 -1.08 5.31 -21.09
C VAL A 133 -1.01 3.96 -20.41
N ALA A 134 -1.55 2.90 -21.03
CA ALA A 134 -1.49 1.54 -20.47
C ALA A 134 -0.04 1.08 -20.23
N ALA A 135 0.85 1.28 -21.21
CA ALA A 135 2.27 0.95 -21.07
C ALA A 135 2.95 1.76 -19.96
N ALA A 136 2.70 3.08 -19.90
CA ALA A 136 3.25 3.95 -18.86
C ALA A 136 2.74 3.56 -17.47
N SER A 137 1.45 3.24 -17.33
CA SER A 137 0.85 2.80 -16.07
C SER A 137 1.48 1.50 -15.58
N VAL A 138 1.66 0.49 -16.44
CA VAL A 138 2.36 -0.76 -16.07
C VAL A 138 3.79 -0.47 -15.65
N ALA A 139 4.52 0.35 -16.40
CA ALA A 139 5.91 0.71 -16.07
C ALA A 139 6.02 1.45 -14.73
N CYS A 140 5.01 2.23 -14.34
CA CYS A 140 4.95 2.91 -13.04
C CYS A 140 4.55 1.99 -11.88
N LEU A 141 3.75 0.94 -12.12
CA LEU A 141 3.20 0.06 -11.07
C LEU A 141 4.06 -1.18 -10.80
N VAL A 142 4.77 -1.69 -11.79
CA VAL A 142 5.63 -2.87 -11.62
C VAL A 142 6.79 -2.64 -10.63
N PRO A 143 7.54 -1.51 -10.67
CA PRO A 143 8.61 -1.25 -9.71
C PRO A 143 8.15 -1.23 -8.24
N PRO A 144 7.09 -0.47 -7.85
CA PRO A 144 6.63 -0.48 -6.46
C PRO A 144 6.08 -1.86 -6.06
N LEU A 145 5.37 -2.58 -6.94
CA LEU A 145 4.94 -3.95 -6.63
C LEU A 145 6.15 -4.86 -6.33
N SER A 146 7.15 -4.84 -7.21
CA SER A 146 8.37 -5.63 -7.09
C SER A 146 9.13 -5.30 -5.81
N TRP A 147 9.23 -4.02 -5.46
CA TRP A 147 9.80 -3.55 -4.21
C TRP A 147 9.07 -4.14 -3.00
N ARG A 148 7.74 -4.11 -3.00
CA ARG A 148 6.94 -4.66 -1.89
C ARG A 148 7.11 -6.16 -1.76
N LEU A 149 7.10 -6.90 -2.87
CA LEU A 149 7.37 -8.34 -2.85
C LEU A 149 8.77 -8.65 -2.30
N TYR A 150 9.77 -7.88 -2.72
CA TYR A 150 11.13 -8.01 -2.19
C TYR A 150 11.18 -7.76 -0.67
N VAL A 151 10.58 -6.69 -0.17
CA VAL A 151 10.54 -6.40 1.27
C VAL A 151 9.74 -7.45 2.04
N LEU A 152 8.64 -7.96 1.49
CA LEU A 152 7.79 -8.92 2.20
C LEU A 152 8.38 -10.34 2.26
N PHE A 153 9.02 -10.80 1.18
CA PHE A 153 9.46 -12.20 1.05
C PHE A 153 10.97 -12.40 1.15
N VAL A 154 11.77 -11.40 0.74
CA VAL A 154 13.25 -11.54 0.69
C VAL A 154 13.91 -10.80 1.84
N ARG A 155 13.44 -9.58 2.15
CA ARG A 155 14.02 -8.71 3.17
C ARG A 155 13.01 -8.14 4.16
N PRO A 156 12.31 -9.00 4.93
CA PRO A 156 11.35 -8.56 5.95
C PRO A 156 12.03 -7.79 7.09
N ASP A 157 13.36 -7.87 7.22
CA ASP A 157 14.16 -7.05 8.13
C ASP A 157 14.03 -5.54 7.83
N LEU A 158 13.75 -5.15 6.58
CA LEU A 158 13.61 -3.75 6.19
C LEU A 158 12.32 -3.10 6.71
N LEU A 159 11.31 -3.89 7.10
CA LEU A 159 10.09 -3.38 7.73
C LEU A 159 10.39 -2.73 9.09
N GLY A 160 11.54 -3.03 9.67
CA GLY A 160 12.01 -2.47 10.92
C GLY A 160 11.46 -3.19 12.15
N LYS A 161 12.23 -3.12 13.23
CA LYS A 161 11.91 -3.75 14.51
C LYS A 161 12.00 -2.73 15.63
N TYR A 162 11.31 -3.03 16.73
CA TYR A 162 11.37 -2.25 17.95
C TYR A 162 11.59 -3.18 19.14
N THR A 163 12.20 -2.64 20.19
CA THR A 163 12.29 -3.30 21.50
C THR A 163 11.37 -2.59 22.46
N GLU A 164 10.59 -3.33 23.25
CA GLU A 164 9.74 -2.77 24.30
C GLU A 164 10.61 -2.46 25.53
N GLU A 165 10.65 -1.21 25.97
CA GLU A 165 11.25 -0.84 27.25
C GLU A 165 10.29 -1.24 28.37
N GLY A 166 10.37 -2.51 28.77
CA GLY A 166 9.51 -3.03 29.83
C GLY A 166 9.54 -4.54 29.98
N LYS A 167 10.57 -5.03 30.69
CA LYS A 167 10.76 -6.37 31.30
C LYS A 167 11.77 -7.31 30.62
N THR A 168 13.05 -7.11 30.99
CA THR A 168 13.95 -8.20 31.43
C THR A 168 15.17 -7.54 32.11
N ASN A 169 15.38 -7.53 33.42
CA ASN A 169 15.62 -8.66 34.33
C ASN A 169 14.83 -9.94 34.05
N GLY A 170 15.54 -10.98 33.61
CA GLY A 170 15.08 -12.37 33.64
C GLY A 170 14.76 -13.00 32.29
N SER A 171 15.80 -13.30 31.51
CA SER A 171 15.91 -14.53 30.70
C SER A 171 14.61 -15.16 30.14
N ALA A 172 14.35 -15.01 28.84
CA ALA A 172 13.67 -16.06 28.07
C ALA A 172 14.08 -15.98 26.58
N ARG A 173 14.67 -17.09 26.12
CA ARG A 173 15.13 -17.31 24.74
C ARG A 173 13.96 -17.25 23.76
N SER A 174 14.27 -16.65 22.61
CA SER A 174 13.60 -16.83 21.32
C SER A 174 13.13 -18.27 21.08
N SER A 175 11.85 -18.44 20.78
CA SER A 175 11.37 -19.45 19.84
C SER A 175 10.01 -19.03 19.31
N GLY A 176 9.85 -19.10 17.98
CA GLY A 176 8.76 -18.51 17.22
C GLY A 176 7.37 -19.04 17.55
N GLY A 177 6.37 -18.21 17.24
CA GLY A 177 4.97 -18.57 17.28
C GLY A 177 4.12 -17.46 16.68
N TYR A 178 3.72 -17.63 15.42
CA TYR A 178 2.63 -16.86 14.82
C TYR A 178 1.35 -17.14 15.63
N GLY A 179 0.71 -16.09 16.15
CA GLY A 179 -0.54 -16.22 16.91
C GLY A 179 -1.68 -16.65 16.00
N ALA A 180 -2.20 -17.86 16.24
CA ALA A 180 -3.44 -18.33 15.63
C ALA A 180 -4.64 -17.59 16.24
N ILE A 181 -5.55 -17.12 15.37
CA ILE A 181 -6.85 -16.58 15.76
C ILE A 181 -7.81 -17.76 15.86
N ASN A 182 -8.20 -18.14 17.07
CA ASN A 182 -9.29 -19.10 17.24
C ASN A 182 -10.61 -18.35 17.35
N THR A 183 -11.47 -18.59 16.37
CA THR A 183 -12.91 -18.33 16.41
C THR A 183 -13.53 -19.01 17.62
N ARG A 184 -14.31 -18.24 18.36
CA ARG A 184 -15.02 -18.65 19.57
C ARG A 184 -16.26 -19.44 19.14
N GLU A 185 -16.32 -20.72 19.51
CA GLU A 185 -17.59 -21.46 19.57
C GLU A 185 -18.21 -21.24 20.96
N ASP A 186 -19.54 -21.24 20.98
CA ASP A 186 -20.43 -20.66 21.99
C ASP A 186 -20.32 -21.25 23.41
#